data_AF-A0A349A463-F1
#
_entry.id   AF-A0A349A463-F1
#
_cell.length_a   1.000
_cell.length_b   1.000
_cell.length_c   1.000
_cell.angle_alpha   90.00
_cell.angle_beta   90.00
_cell.angle_gamma   90.00
#
_symmetry.space_group_name_H-M   'P 1'
#
loop_
_entity.id
_entity.type
_entity.pdbx_description
1 polymer ?
#
loop_
_entity_poly.entity_id
_entity_poly.type
_entity_poly.pdbx_seq_one_letter_code
_entity_poly.pdbx_strand_id
1 'polypeptide(L)'
;KEIRRQPPPPFTTSKLQQEASRWFRFSAKKTMSTAQRLYEGIELGAEGPVGLITYMRTDSVRIAADALTDAREFIRRNYDPAFLPPKARTFKVSGKAQDAHEAIRPASMSHPPQTVKPFLSNDQFRLYQLIWNRFLAS
;
A
#
# COMPACT_ATOMS: atom_id res chain seq x y z
N LYS A 1 16.16 2.94 28.07
CA LYS A 1 16.70 2.83 26.68
C LYS A 1 15.54 3.02 25.72
N GLU A 2 15.39 4.19 25.12
CA GLU A 2 14.27 4.50 24.24
C GLU A 2 14.48 3.78 22.89
N ILE A 3 13.68 2.76 22.61
CA ILE A 3 13.79 2.01 21.35
C ILE A 3 13.06 2.81 20.28
N ARG A 4 13.79 3.57 19.46
CA ARG A 4 13.24 4.19 18.25
C ARG A 4 12.74 3.09 17.31
N ARG A 5 11.41 2.89 17.26
CA ARG A 5 10.79 1.98 16.31
C ARG A 5 10.88 2.58 14.92
N GLN A 6 11.58 1.89 14.02
CA GLN A 6 11.53 2.20 12.61
C GLN A 6 10.17 1.78 12.05
N PRO A 7 9.60 2.52 11.10
CA PRO A 7 8.42 2.08 10.40
C PRO A 7 8.71 0.80 9.61
N PRO A 8 7.71 -0.06 9.47
CA PRO A 8 7.83 -1.28 8.68
C PRO A 8 7.93 -0.97 7.18
N PRO A 9 8.55 -1.87 6.40
CA PRO A 9 8.60 -1.74 4.96
C PRO A 9 7.20 -1.78 4.32
N PRO A 10 7.08 -1.37 3.04
CA PRO A 10 5.93 -1.64 2.20
C PRO A 10 5.54 -3.13 2.21
N PHE A 11 4.30 -3.42 1.82
CA PHE A 11 3.81 -4.78 1.89
C PHE A 11 4.41 -5.69 0.82
N THR A 12 4.84 -6.87 1.25
CA THR A 12 4.88 -8.08 0.43
C THR A 12 3.57 -8.86 0.59
N THR A 13 3.37 -9.89 -0.22
CA THR A 13 2.21 -10.80 -0.12
C THR A 13 2.06 -11.38 1.30
N SER A 14 3.16 -11.94 1.82
CA SER A 14 3.16 -12.60 3.13
C SER A 14 2.84 -11.60 4.24
N LYS A 15 3.40 -10.39 4.17
CA LYS A 15 3.17 -9.38 5.21
C LYS A 15 1.77 -8.78 5.16
N LEU A 16 1.20 -8.60 3.97
CA LEU A 16 -0.18 -8.17 3.82
C LEU A 16 -1.14 -9.19 4.42
N GLN A 17 -0.96 -10.48 4.12
CA GLN A 17 -1.79 -11.55 4.67
C GLN A 17 -1.71 -11.63 6.20
N GLN A 18 -0.50 -11.53 6.78
CA GLN A 18 -0.32 -11.52 8.23
C GLN A 18 -1.04 -10.34 8.89
N GLU A 19 -0.89 -9.13 8.35
CA GLU A 19 -1.51 -7.94 8.94
C GLU A 19 -3.03 -7.91 8.74
N ALA A 20 -3.54 -8.34 7.59
CA ALA A 20 -4.97 -8.45 7.35
C ALA A 20 -5.64 -9.50 8.27
N SER A 21 -4.95 -10.62 8.54
CA SER A 21 -5.39 -11.60 9.55
C SER A 21 -5.40 -11.00 10.96
N ARG A 22 -4.33 -10.28 11.33
CA ARG A 22 -4.19 -9.65 12.65
C ARG A 22 -5.25 -8.60 12.93
N TRP A 23 -5.51 -7.71 11.98
CA TRP A 23 -6.42 -6.57 12.16
C TRP A 23 -7.87 -6.88 11.83
N PHE A 24 -8.12 -7.71 10.81
CA PHE A 24 -9.47 -7.89 10.25
C PHE A 24 -9.95 -9.34 10.29
N ARG A 25 -9.15 -10.27 10.84
CA ARG A 25 -9.44 -11.71 10.86
C ARG A 25 -9.67 -12.30 9.46
N PHE A 26 -9.07 -11.70 8.43
CA PHE A 26 -9.15 -12.23 7.07
C PHE A 26 -8.30 -13.50 6.95
N SER A 27 -8.87 -14.54 6.32
CA SER A 27 -8.08 -15.67 5.85
C SER A 27 -7.17 -15.23 4.69
N ALA A 28 -6.08 -15.96 4.43
CA ALA A 28 -5.21 -15.69 3.30
C ALA A 28 -6.00 -15.64 1.97
N LYS A 29 -6.93 -16.58 1.77
CA LYS A 29 -7.82 -16.62 0.59
C LYS A 29 -8.67 -15.34 0.48
N LYS A 30 -9.26 -14.87 1.57
CA LYS A 30 -10.08 -13.65 1.58
C LYS A 30 -9.24 -12.41 1.28
N THR A 31 -8.06 -12.28 1.90
CA THR A 31 -7.12 -11.19 1.62
C THR A 31 -6.74 -11.15 0.14
N MET A 32 -6.35 -12.30 -0.43
CA MET A 32 -5.91 -12.35 -1.83
C MET A 32 -7.05 -12.11 -2.82
N SER A 33 -8.26 -12.63 -2.57
CA SER A 33 -9.42 -12.35 -3.41
C SER A 33 -9.84 -10.88 -3.36
N THR A 34 -9.75 -10.24 -2.20
CA THR A 34 -10.04 -8.81 -2.05
C THR A 34 -8.99 -7.96 -2.74
N ALA A 35 -7.71 -8.29 -2.58
CA ALA A 35 -6.60 -7.61 -3.25
C ALA A 35 -6.65 -7.77 -4.78
N GLN A 36 -7.03 -8.95 -5.28
CA GLN A 36 -7.23 -9.19 -6.71
C GLN A 36 -8.24 -8.19 -7.31
N ARG A 37 -9.40 -8.01 -6.65
CA ARG A 37 -10.41 -7.05 -7.11
C ARG A 37 -9.91 -5.61 -7.08
N LEU A 38 -9.16 -5.23 -6.04
CA LEU A 38 -8.53 -3.91 -5.96
C LEU A 38 -7.49 -3.69 -7.06
N TYR A 39 -6.81 -4.74 -7.52
CA TYR A 39 -5.83 -4.69 -8.61
C TYR A 39 -6.50 -4.64 -9.99
N GLU A 40 -7.49 -5.50 -10.23
CA GLU A 40 -8.19 -5.60 -11.52
C GLU A 40 -9.04 -4.37 -11.84
N GLY A 41 -9.66 -3.77 -10.81
CA GLY A 41 -10.39 -2.52 -10.97
C GLY A 41 -11.61 -2.42 -10.07
N ILE A 42 -11.91 -1.20 -9.65
CA ILE A 42 -13.16 -0.80 -9.00
C ILE A 42 -13.83 0.26 -9.86
N GLU A 43 -15.14 0.15 -10.06
CA GLU A 43 -15.92 1.19 -10.75
C GLU A 43 -15.97 2.47 -9.89
N LEU A 44 -15.22 3.49 -10.30
CA LEU A 44 -15.16 4.79 -9.62
C LEU A 44 -16.06 5.84 -10.29
N GLY A 45 -17.31 5.45 -10.59
CA GLY A 45 -18.29 6.33 -11.21
C GLY A 45 -17.86 6.78 -12.61
N ALA A 46 -17.63 8.08 -12.81
CA ALA A 46 -17.28 8.64 -14.11
C ALA A 46 -15.85 8.28 -14.58
N GLU A 47 -14.95 7.91 -13.66
CA GLU A 47 -13.59 7.45 -14.01
C GLU A 47 -13.58 6.03 -14.60
N GLY A 48 -14.69 5.28 -14.45
CA GLY A 48 -14.79 3.88 -14.88
C GLY A 48 -13.97 2.93 -13.99
N PRO A 49 -13.57 1.75 -14.50
CA PRO A 49 -12.82 0.76 -13.75
C PRO A 49 -11.37 1.21 -13.54
N VAL A 50 -10.97 1.38 -12.27
CA VAL A 50 -9.62 1.81 -11.88
C VAL A 50 -8.97 0.80 -10.93
N GLY A 51 -7.78 0.33 -11.28
CA GLY A 51 -6.93 -0.48 -10.39
C GLY A 51 -6.33 0.37 -9.28
N LEU A 52 -6.69 0.09 -8.03
CA LEU A 52 -6.32 0.89 -6.85
C LEU A 52 -4.96 0.50 -6.25
N ILE A 53 -4.49 -0.72 -6.47
CA ILE A 53 -3.21 -1.22 -5.93
C ILE A 53 -2.34 -1.83 -7.02
N THR A 54 -1.04 -1.92 -6.75
CA THR A 54 -0.11 -2.74 -7.55
C THR A 54 -0.36 -4.23 -7.38
N TYR A 55 0.29 -5.04 -8.23
CA TYR A 55 0.13 -6.50 -8.22
C TYR A 55 0.45 -7.11 -6.84
N MET A 56 -0.51 -7.85 -6.30
CA MET A 56 -0.52 -8.32 -4.91
C MET A 56 0.26 -9.61 -4.66
N ARG A 57 0.82 -10.25 -5.69
CA ARG A 57 1.67 -11.45 -5.57
C ARG A 57 3.12 -11.06 -5.82
N THR A 58 3.74 -10.56 -4.76
CA THR A 58 5.11 -10.06 -4.73
C THR A 58 5.81 -10.47 -3.43
N ASP A 59 7.10 -10.75 -3.52
CA ASP A 59 8.04 -10.90 -2.40
C ASP A 59 8.94 -9.66 -2.23
N SER A 60 8.77 -8.65 -3.09
CA SER A 60 9.57 -7.44 -3.13
C SER A 60 8.99 -6.32 -2.26
N VAL A 61 9.89 -5.53 -1.69
CA VAL A 61 9.59 -4.26 -1.00
C VAL A 61 10.02 -3.04 -1.82
N ARG A 62 10.43 -3.26 -3.09
CA ARG A 62 10.88 -2.22 -4.01
C ARG A 62 9.72 -1.28 -4.36
N ILE A 63 10.01 0.02 -4.42
CA ILE A 63 9.09 1.05 -4.88
C ILE A 63 9.72 1.72 -6.11
N ALA A 64 8.93 2.00 -7.15
CA ALA A 64 9.39 2.84 -8.26
C ALA A 64 9.77 4.26 -7.81
N ALA A 65 10.74 4.88 -8.47
CA ALA A 65 11.21 6.23 -8.12
C ALA A 65 10.09 7.28 -8.18
N ASP A 66 9.21 7.17 -9.19
CA ASP A 66 8.08 8.09 -9.37
C ASP A 66 7.07 7.95 -8.23
N ALA A 67 6.70 6.71 -7.86
CA ALA A 67 5.79 6.45 -6.76
C ALA A 67 6.34 6.93 -5.41
N LEU A 68 7.66 6.85 -5.19
CA LEU A 68 8.32 7.40 -4.02
C LEU A 68 8.24 8.94 -3.99
N THR A 69 8.43 9.57 -5.14
CA THR A 69 8.32 11.02 -5.31
C THR A 69 6.89 11.49 -5.03
N ASP A 70 5.90 10.83 -5.62
CA ASP A 70 4.48 11.11 -5.42
C ASP A 70 4.05 10.96 -3.96
N ALA A 71 4.50 9.90 -3.28
CA ALA A 71 4.21 9.69 -1.87
C ALA A 71 4.79 10.82 -0.99
N ARG A 72 6.03 11.25 -1.26
CA ARG A 72 6.68 12.34 -0.51
C ARG A 72 5.97 13.68 -0.76
N GLU A 73 5.59 13.95 -2.01
CA GLU A 73 4.80 15.13 -2.37
C GLU A 73 3.43 15.11 -1.68
N PHE A 74 2.76 13.95 -1.66
CA PHE A 74 1.49 13.77 -0.94
C PHE A 74 1.66 14.05 0.55
N ILE A 75 2.70 13.50 1.19
CA ILE A 75 2.97 13.74 2.62
C ILE A 75 3.16 15.23 2.88
N ARG A 76 4.01 15.89 2.08
CA ARG A 76 4.32 17.31 2.19
C ARG A 76 3.08 18.22 2.08
N ARG A 77 2.07 17.83 1.29
CA ARG A 77 0.83 18.62 1.09
C ARG A 77 -0.22 18.37 2.16
N ASN A 78 -0.24 17.17 2.76
CA ASN A 78 -1.36 16.71 3.58
C ASN A 78 -1.01 16.50 5.06
N TYR A 79 0.27 16.52 5.43
CA TYR A 79 0.73 16.28 6.80
C TYR A 79 1.74 17.35 7.23
N ASP A 80 1.94 17.46 8.55
CA ASP A 80 2.94 18.34 9.11
C ASP A 80 4.36 17.98 8.58
N PRO A 81 5.21 18.97 8.26
CA PRO A 81 6.57 18.72 7.76
C PRO A 81 7.42 17.78 8.62
N ALA A 82 7.16 17.69 9.93
CA ALA A 82 7.86 16.77 10.83
C ALA A 82 7.62 15.29 10.49
N PHE A 83 6.55 14.95 9.75
CA PHE A 83 6.27 13.58 9.30
C PHE A 83 7.00 13.18 8.02
N LEU A 84 7.68 14.12 7.34
CA LEU A 84 8.45 13.82 6.13
C LEU A 84 9.94 13.67 6.45
N PRO A 85 10.52 12.45 6.39
CA PRO A 85 11.95 12.28 6.57
C PRO A 85 12.75 13.05 5.51
N PRO A 86 13.88 13.67 5.89
CA PRO A 86 14.68 14.48 4.96
C PRO A 86 15.23 13.64 3.80
N LYS A 87 15.53 12.36 4.04
CA LYS A 87 15.93 11.38 3.01
C LYS A 87 14.87 10.29 2.89
N ALA A 88 14.64 9.83 1.66
CA ALA A 88 13.80 8.67 1.41
C ALA A 88 14.37 7.44 2.13
N ARG A 89 13.48 6.62 2.70
CA ARG A 89 13.86 5.35 3.32
C ARG A 89 14.07 4.31 2.24
N THR A 90 15.10 3.50 2.40
CA THR A 90 15.42 2.39 1.50
C THR A 90 15.31 1.08 2.26
N PHE A 91 14.52 0.14 1.75
CA PHE A 91 14.42 -1.19 2.33
C PHE A 91 15.20 -2.18 1.48
N LYS A 92 16.00 -3.03 2.14
CA LYS A 92 16.76 -4.06 1.44
C LYS A 92 15.81 -5.10 0.85
N VAL A 93 15.87 -5.24 -0.47
CA VAL A 93 15.25 -6.35 -1.20
C VAL A 93 16.06 -7.62 -0.91
N SER A 94 15.39 -8.74 -0.64
CA SER A 94 16.09 -10.02 -0.47
C SER A 94 16.66 -10.45 -1.84
N GLY A 95 17.90 -10.97 -1.87
CA GLY A 95 18.59 -11.30 -3.13
C GLY A 95 17.97 -12.41 -3.98
N LYS A 96 16.78 -12.93 -3.61
CA LYS A 96 15.99 -13.90 -4.38
C LYS A 96 14.75 -13.28 -5.04
N ALA A 97 14.40 -12.04 -4.70
CA ALA A 97 13.25 -11.37 -5.30
C ALA A 97 13.55 -11.14 -6.79
N GLN A 98 12.61 -11.54 -7.65
CA GLN A 98 12.72 -11.28 -9.08
C GLN A 98 12.67 -9.75 -9.27
N ASP A 99 13.72 -9.19 -9.87
CA ASP A 99 14.03 -7.75 -9.91
C ASP A 99 12.91 -6.87 -10.53
N ALA A 100 11.98 -7.50 -11.25
CA ALA A 100 10.84 -6.82 -11.86
C ALA A 100 9.70 -6.46 -10.88
N HIS A 101 9.56 -7.13 -9.73
CA HIS A 101 8.38 -6.95 -8.88
C HIS A 101 8.47 -5.72 -7.96
N GLU A 102 7.37 -4.99 -7.84
CA GLU A 102 7.18 -3.92 -6.86
C GLU A 102 6.48 -4.43 -5.60
N ALA A 103 6.58 -3.66 -4.53
CA ALA A 103 5.77 -3.83 -3.33
C ALA A 103 4.27 -3.64 -3.63
N ILE A 104 3.43 -4.16 -2.74
CA ILE A 104 2.00 -3.88 -2.72
C ILE A 104 1.78 -2.48 -2.13
N ARG A 105 1.38 -1.55 -2.99
CA ARG A 105 1.15 -0.13 -2.69
C ARG A 105 -0.07 0.40 -3.46
N PRO A 106 -0.60 1.59 -3.13
CA PRO A 106 -1.54 2.27 -4.01
C PRO A 106 -0.94 2.45 -5.41
N ALA A 107 -1.75 2.25 -6.45
CA ALA A 107 -1.34 2.47 -7.83
C ALA A 107 -1.04 3.96 -8.10
N SER A 108 -1.83 4.84 -7.50
CA SER A 108 -1.72 6.31 -7.57
C SER A 108 -2.01 6.94 -6.20
N MET A 109 -1.45 8.13 -5.95
CA MET A 109 -1.76 8.96 -4.79
C MET A 109 -3.01 9.83 -4.99
N SER A 110 -3.67 9.74 -6.15
CA SER A 110 -4.88 10.51 -6.49
C SER A 110 -6.16 9.96 -5.87
N HIS A 111 -6.10 8.74 -5.31
CA HIS A 111 -7.26 8.04 -4.77
C HIS A 111 -7.16 7.78 -3.25
N PRO A 112 -7.04 8.81 -2.38
CA PRO A 112 -7.02 8.60 -0.94
C PRO A 112 -8.21 7.73 -0.46
N PRO A 113 -8.03 6.83 0.52
CA PRO A 113 -9.06 5.86 0.88
C PRO A 113 -10.43 6.47 1.20
N GLN A 114 -10.45 7.68 1.77
CA GLN A 114 -11.69 8.39 2.09
C GLN A 114 -12.46 8.84 0.85
N THR A 115 -11.77 9.17 -0.25
CA THR A 115 -12.42 9.62 -1.50
C THR A 115 -13.03 8.45 -2.26
N VAL A 116 -12.40 7.27 -2.20
CA VAL A 116 -12.89 6.06 -2.88
C VAL A 116 -13.81 5.18 -2.02
N LYS A 117 -13.92 5.45 -0.72
CA LYS A 117 -14.75 4.67 0.23
C LYS A 117 -16.18 4.41 -0.25
N PRO A 118 -16.91 5.36 -0.87
CA PRO A 118 -18.28 5.12 -1.33
C PRO A 118 -18.40 4.03 -2.41
N PHE A 119 -17.32 3.76 -3.14
CA PHE A 119 -17.27 2.77 -4.23
C PHE A 119 -16.80 1.39 -3.76
N LEU A 120 -16.34 1.29 -2.51
CA LEU A 120 -15.72 0.08 -1.97
C LEU A 120 -16.67 -0.63 -0.99
N SER A 121 -16.72 -1.95 -1.08
CA SER A 121 -17.20 -2.75 0.05
C SER A 121 -16.34 -2.50 1.29
N ASN A 122 -16.90 -2.75 2.48
CA ASN A 122 -16.18 -2.58 3.75
C ASN A 122 -14.85 -3.37 3.79
N ASP A 123 -14.81 -4.57 3.22
CA ASP A 123 -13.58 -5.38 3.18
C ASP A 123 -12.53 -4.79 2.23
N GLN A 124 -12.93 -4.33 1.05
CA GLN A 124 -12.06 -3.64 0.10
C GLN A 124 -11.51 -2.35 0.71
N PHE A 125 -12.36 -1.54 1.32
CA PHE A 125 -11.95 -0.29 1.98
C PHE A 125 -10.94 -0.56 3.09
N ARG A 126 -11.21 -1.53 3.98
CA ARG A 126 -10.27 -1.89 5.07
C ARG A 126 -8.92 -2.34 4.55
N LEU A 127 -8.91 -3.18 3.51
CA LEU A 127 -7.66 -3.68 2.93
C LEU A 127 -6.91 -2.57 2.20
N TYR A 128 -7.61 -1.73 1.43
CA TYR A 128 -7.01 -0.60 0.72
C TYR A 128 -6.44 0.44 1.69
N GLN A 129 -7.19 0.81 2.72
CA GLN A 129 -6.73 1.71 3.78
C GLN A 129 -5.49 1.15 4.50
N LEU A 130 -5.44 -0.16 4.75
CA LEU A 130 -4.27 -0.81 5.35
C LEU A 130 -3.04 -0.68 4.44
N ILE A 131 -3.17 -0.94 3.15
CA ILE A 131 -2.10 -0.82 2.15
C ILE A 131 -1.63 0.64 2.05
N TRP A 132 -2.57 1.58 1.94
CA TRP A 132 -2.30 3.02 1.87
C TRP A 132 -1.49 3.50 3.08
N ASN A 133 -1.95 3.18 4.29
CA ASN A 133 -1.30 3.60 5.52
C ASN A 133 0.09 2.99 5.67
N ARG A 134 0.26 1.72 5.29
CA ARG A 134 1.59 1.08 5.31
C ARG A 134 2.56 1.78 4.37
N PHE A 135 2.10 2.08 3.15
CA PHE A 135 2.93 2.72 2.14
C PHE A 135 3.38 4.13 2.56
N LEU A 136 2.44 4.97 3.02
CA LEU A 136 2.78 6.32 3.50
C LEU A 136 3.67 6.33 4.75
N ALA A 137 3.52 5.34 5.64
CA ALA A 137 4.32 5.24 6.84
C ALA A 137 5.75 4.74 6.60
N SER A 138 5.99 4.07 5.46
CA SER A 138 7.27 3.43 5.14
C SER A 138 8.36 4.41 4.70
#